data_AF-A0A844UDU5-F1
#
_entry.id   AF-A0A844UDU5-F1
#
_cell.length_a   1.000
_cell.length_b   1.000
_cell.length_c   1.000
_cell.angle_alpha   90.00
_cell.angle_beta   90.00
_cell.angle_gamma   90.00
#
_symmetry.space_group_name_H-M   'P 1'
#
loop_
_entity.id
_entity.type
_entity.pdbx_description
1 polymer ?
#
loop_
_entity_poly.entity_id
_entity_poly.type
_entity_poly.pdbx_seq_one_letter_code
_entity_poly.pdbx_strand_id
1 'polypeptide(L)'
;MQCTLCNLPLEKKVDEFYFICDNCEAYLKDSQYYFSPDKEKKHYECHNNDINDIGYQEFTSPVTNAILERCTSDMLGLDYGCGKGPVITKQLNEKGYQINLYDPFFYPSQDYLNYNYDFIFSCEVFEHFYNPFQELTKLYNLLKTGGLLIVKTHLYTGKTDFVNWYYRKDQTHVFIYTFKTFKVISQQFGFEIEHLSERLVILRKM
;
A
#
# COMPACT_ATOMS: atom_id res chain seq x y z
N MET A 1 13.48 -12.22 14.77
CA MET A 1 13.01 -10.98 14.10
C MET A 1 11.84 -10.40 14.90
N GLN A 2 11.43 -9.16 14.65
CA GLN A 2 10.23 -8.57 15.23
C GLN A 2 9.23 -8.21 14.12
N CYS A 3 7.94 -8.25 14.42
CA CYS A 3 6.91 -7.77 13.51
C CYS A 3 7.04 -6.26 13.35
N THR A 4 7.33 -5.78 12.14
CA THR A 4 7.55 -4.35 11.87
C THR A 4 6.28 -3.50 11.88
N LEU A 5 5.11 -4.11 12.13
CA LEU A 5 3.84 -3.42 12.40
C LEU A 5 3.50 -3.39 13.91
N CYS A 6 3.61 -4.54 14.59
CA CYS A 6 3.16 -4.71 15.97
C CYS A 6 4.25 -4.57 17.02
N ASN A 7 5.54 -4.55 16.62
CA ASN A 7 6.70 -4.56 17.50
C ASN A 7 6.74 -5.77 18.46
N LEU A 8 6.20 -6.91 18.03
CA LEU A 8 6.20 -8.17 18.79
C LEU A 8 7.22 -9.17 18.23
N PRO A 9 7.81 -10.06 19.04
CA PRO A 9 8.69 -11.11 18.57
C PRO A 9 8.01 -12.01 17.51
N LEU A 10 8.77 -12.41 16.48
CA LEU A 10 8.34 -13.42 15.50
C LEU A 10 9.04 -14.73 15.82
N GLU A 11 8.27 -15.72 16.29
CA GLU A 11 8.77 -17.04 16.66
C GLU A 11 8.49 -18.09 15.58
N LYS A 12 7.37 -17.94 14.86
CA LYS A 12 6.91 -18.92 13.88
C LYS A 12 7.41 -18.60 12.48
N LYS A 13 8.30 -19.45 11.97
CA LYS A 13 8.64 -19.50 10.54
C LYS A 13 7.53 -20.20 9.75
N VAL A 14 7.21 -19.65 8.59
CA VAL A 14 6.35 -20.28 7.58
C VAL A 14 7.21 -21.11 6.64
N ASP A 15 8.37 -20.57 6.27
CA ASP A 15 9.44 -21.26 5.54
C ASP A 15 10.80 -20.60 5.82
N GLU A 16 11.79 -20.83 4.98
CA GLU A 16 13.12 -20.23 5.13
C GLU A 16 13.12 -18.70 5.00
N PHE A 17 12.18 -18.13 4.24
CA PHE A 17 12.13 -16.71 3.90
C PHE A 17 11.15 -15.92 4.76
N TYR A 18 10.03 -16.51 5.18
CA TYR A 18 8.95 -15.79 5.85
C TYR A 18 8.65 -16.29 7.26
N PHE A 19 8.26 -15.33 8.10
CA PHE A 19 7.65 -15.54 9.40
C PHE A 19 6.18 -15.12 9.36
N ILE A 20 5.40 -15.59 10.32
CA ILE A 20 4.03 -15.11 10.55
C ILE A 20 3.94 -14.47 11.95
N CYS A 21 3.26 -13.34 12.05
CA CYS A 21 2.98 -12.67 13.32
C CYS A 21 1.70 -13.23 13.96
N ASP A 22 1.76 -13.71 15.20
CA ASP A 22 0.57 -14.27 15.88
C ASP A 22 -0.48 -13.22 16.26
N ASN A 23 -0.11 -11.93 16.29
CA ASN A 23 -1.05 -10.85 16.63
C ASN A 23 -1.83 -10.32 15.42
N CYS A 24 -1.12 -9.94 14.35
CA CYS A 24 -1.73 -9.33 13.16
C CYS A 24 -1.85 -10.29 11.96
N GLU A 25 -1.34 -11.52 12.09
CA GLU A 25 -1.34 -12.56 11.05
C GLU A 25 -0.67 -12.13 9.74
N ALA A 26 0.14 -11.06 9.75
CA ALA A 26 0.93 -10.68 8.60
C ALA A 26 2.08 -11.67 8.38
N TYR A 27 2.48 -11.85 7.12
CA TYR A 27 3.66 -12.64 6.77
C TYR A 27 4.80 -11.70 6.44
N LEU A 28 5.92 -11.83 7.17
CA LEU A 28 7.05 -10.93 7.06
C LEU A 28 8.25 -11.69 6.51
N LYS A 29 8.86 -11.14 5.46
CA LYS A 29 10.11 -11.67 4.93
C LYS A 29 11.25 -11.34 5.88
N ASP A 30 12.16 -12.29 6.05
CA ASP A 30 13.37 -12.12 6.82
C ASP A 30 14.28 -11.07 6.18
N SER A 31 14.69 -10.09 6.99
CA SER A 31 15.43 -8.90 6.56
C SER A 31 16.75 -9.24 5.89
N GLN A 32 17.31 -10.43 6.16
CA GLN A 32 18.51 -10.91 5.45
C GLN A 32 18.27 -11.14 3.95
N TYR A 33 17.02 -11.30 3.52
CA TYR A 33 16.62 -11.50 2.11
C TYR A 33 16.05 -10.25 1.45
N TYR A 34 16.12 -9.09 2.11
CA TYR A 34 15.69 -7.84 1.49
C TYR A 34 16.58 -7.48 0.31
N PHE A 35 15.97 -6.88 -0.70
CA PHE A 35 16.73 -6.28 -1.79
C PHE A 35 17.52 -5.08 -1.27
N SER A 36 18.68 -4.84 -1.88
CA SER A 36 19.30 -3.52 -1.74
C SER A 36 18.46 -2.50 -2.54
N PRO A 37 18.50 -1.21 -2.18
CA PRO A 37 17.78 -0.18 -2.92
C PRO A 37 18.06 -0.20 -4.44
N ASP A 38 19.31 -0.46 -4.84
CA ASP A 38 19.67 -0.57 -6.26
C ASP A 38 19.03 -1.77 -6.97
N LYS A 39 18.86 -2.90 -6.28
CA LYS A 39 18.19 -4.09 -6.84
C LYS A 39 16.69 -3.86 -6.96
N GLU A 40 16.10 -3.24 -5.96
CA GLU A 40 14.68 -2.89 -5.93
C GLU A 40 14.34 -1.88 -7.04
N LYS A 41 15.13 -0.81 -7.19
CA LYS A 41 14.95 0.13 -8.29
C LYS A 41 15.05 -0.54 -9.67
N LYS A 42 16.05 -1.40 -9.89
CA LYS A 42 16.20 -2.15 -11.15
C LYS A 42 15.02 -3.06 -11.43
N HIS A 43 14.46 -3.70 -10.40
CA HIS A 43 13.25 -4.51 -10.51
C HIS A 43 12.06 -3.65 -10.95
N TYR A 44 11.86 -2.49 -10.32
CA TYR A 44 10.78 -1.57 -10.68
C TYR A 44 10.94 -0.93 -12.06
N GLU A 45 12.17 -0.74 -12.54
CA GLU A 45 12.43 -0.27 -13.90
C GLU A 45 11.97 -1.27 -14.99
N CYS A 46 11.79 -2.54 -14.64
CA CYS A 46 11.23 -3.55 -15.54
C CYS A 46 9.69 -3.51 -15.62
N HIS A 47 9.00 -2.77 -14.74
CA HIS A 47 7.55 -2.64 -14.80
C HIS A 47 7.12 -1.74 -15.97
N ASN A 48 6.19 -2.24 -16.79
CA ASN A 48 5.61 -1.49 -17.90
C ASN A 48 4.23 -0.94 -17.50
N ASN A 49 4.22 0.26 -16.92
CA ASN A 49 2.98 0.96 -16.55
C ASN A 49 2.54 1.86 -17.72
N ASP A 50 2.11 1.27 -18.83
CA ASP A 50 1.59 2.03 -19.96
C ASP A 50 0.21 2.62 -19.60
N ILE A 51 0.13 3.95 -19.57
CA ILE A 51 -1.08 4.71 -19.31
C ILE A 51 -2.22 4.42 -20.30
N ASN A 52 -1.90 3.91 -21.50
CA ASN A 52 -2.88 3.58 -22.53
C ASN A 52 -3.28 2.09 -22.53
N ASP A 53 -2.66 1.26 -21.68
CA ASP A 53 -3.01 -0.15 -21.55
C ASP A 53 -4.36 -0.29 -20.82
N ILE A 54 -5.38 -0.76 -21.55
CA ILE A 54 -6.73 -0.97 -21.03
C ILE A 54 -6.74 -1.97 -19.87
N GLY A 55 -5.95 -3.04 -19.96
CA GLY A 55 -5.87 -4.03 -18.89
C GLY A 55 -5.28 -3.44 -17.62
N TYR A 56 -4.31 -2.53 -17.74
CA TYR A 56 -3.76 -1.81 -16.58
C TYR A 56 -4.75 -0.79 -16.00
N GLN A 57 -5.52 -0.10 -16.85
CA GLN A 57 -6.61 0.78 -16.40
C GLN A 57 -7.71 -0.01 -15.67
N GLU A 58 -8.12 -1.17 -16.18
CA GLU A 58 -9.07 -2.07 -15.52
C GLU A 58 -8.52 -2.57 -14.17
N PHE A 59 -7.24 -2.97 -14.13
CA PHE A 59 -6.57 -3.41 -12.92
C PHE A 59 -6.54 -2.33 -11.84
N THR A 60 -6.33 -1.07 -12.21
CA THR A 60 -6.27 0.06 -11.28
C THR A 60 -7.64 0.68 -10.97
N SER A 61 -8.66 0.37 -11.77
CA SER A 61 -10.02 0.92 -11.65
C SER A 61 -10.66 0.81 -10.27
N PRO A 62 -10.41 -0.22 -9.42
CA PRO A 62 -11.00 -0.24 -8.08
C PRO A 62 -10.62 0.98 -7.23
N VAL A 63 -9.40 1.49 -7.38
CA VAL A 63 -8.93 2.70 -6.68
C VAL A 63 -9.57 3.95 -7.29
N THR A 64 -9.53 4.08 -8.62
CA THR A 64 -10.14 5.22 -9.32
C THR A 64 -11.64 5.32 -9.02
N ASN A 65 -12.37 4.22 -9.06
CA ASN A 65 -13.80 4.17 -8.76
C ASN A 65 -14.07 4.54 -7.29
N ALA A 66 -13.26 4.03 -6.35
CA ALA A 66 -13.41 4.38 -4.94
C ALA A 66 -13.27 5.88 -4.69
N ILE A 67 -12.32 6.54 -5.37
CA ILE A 67 -12.11 7.99 -5.30
C ILE A 67 -13.29 8.74 -5.93
N LEU A 68 -13.72 8.35 -7.13
CA LEU A 68 -14.84 9.00 -7.82
C LEU A 68 -16.17 8.90 -7.06
N GLU A 69 -16.36 7.83 -6.28
CA GLU A 69 -17.56 7.62 -5.46
C GLU A 69 -17.56 8.41 -4.15
N ARG A 70 -16.40 8.74 -3.59
CA ARG A 70 -16.25 9.23 -2.20
C ARG A 70 -15.61 10.59 -2.07
N CYS A 71 -14.89 11.04 -3.10
CA CYS A 71 -14.15 12.28 -3.10
C CYS A 71 -14.71 13.22 -4.17
N THR A 72 -14.36 14.50 -4.05
CA THR A 72 -14.72 15.56 -4.99
C THR A 72 -13.46 16.25 -5.50
N SER A 73 -13.55 16.99 -6.62
CA SER A 73 -12.38 17.59 -7.26
C SER A 73 -11.76 18.76 -6.49
N ASP A 74 -12.45 19.32 -5.49
CA ASP A 74 -11.94 20.32 -4.55
C ASP A 74 -11.11 19.70 -3.40
N MET A 75 -11.14 18.38 -3.24
CA MET A 75 -10.31 17.65 -2.27
C MET A 75 -8.89 17.45 -2.79
N LEU A 76 -7.91 17.61 -1.90
CA LEU A 76 -6.50 17.37 -2.21
C LEU A 76 -6.13 15.91 -1.97
N GLY A 77 -5.64 15.25 -3.03
CA GLY A 77 -5.18 13.86 -3.02
C GLY A 77 -3.66 13.70 -2.94
N LEU A 78 -3.22 12.53 -2.48
CA LEU A 78 -1.84 12.06 -2.62
C LEU A 78 -1.82 10.65 -3.24
N ASP A 79 -1.03 10.48 -4.30
CA ASP A 79 -0.64 9.19 -4.86
C ASP A 79 0.68 8.76 -4.21
N TYR A 80 0.60 7.84 -3.23
CA TYR A 80 1.75 7.39 -2.45
C TYR A 80 2.33 6.08 -3.01
N GLY A 81 3.53 6.16 -3.58
CA GLY A 81 4.16 5.09 -4.35
C GLY A 81 3.69 5.10 -5.81
N CYS A 82 3.65 6.28 -6.43
CA CYS A 82 3.03 6.47 -7.74
C CYS A 82 3.79 5.82 -8.91
N GLY A 83 5.01 5.32 -8.67
CA GLY A 83 5.86 4.70 -9.68
C GLY A 83 6.24 5.66 -10.80
N LYS A 84 6.66 5.11 -11.95
CA LYS A 84 7.13 5.89 -13.11
C LYS A 84 6.00 6.49 -13.96
N GLY A 85 4.82 5.87 -13.96
CA GLY A 85 3.68 6.22 -14.80
C GLY A 85 2.39 6.21 -13.99
N PRO A 86 2.01 7.32 -13.35
CA PRO A 86 0.90 7.35 -12.40
C PRO A 86 -0.46 7.40 -13.13
N VAL A 87 -0.92 6.25 -13.62
CA VAL A 87 -2.13 6.11 -14.45
C VAL A 87 -3.38 6.62 -13.75
N ILE A 88 -3.57 6.25 -12.47
CA ILE A 88 -4.71 6.68 -11.66
C ILE A 88 -4.72 8.21 -11.54
N THR A 89 -3.58 8.81 -11.18
CA THR A 89 -3.45 10.27 -11.09
C THR A 89 -3.75 10.95 -12.41
N LYS A 90 -3.24 10.42 -13.54
CA LYS A 90 -3.52 11.00 -14.86
C LYS A 90 -5.03 11.02 -15.15
N GLN A 91 -5.72 9.89 -14.96
CA GLN A 91 -7.17 9.78 -15.19
C GLN A 91 -7.98 10.72 -14.31
N LEU A 92 -7.58 10.91 -13.05
CA LEU A 92 -8.26 11.79 -12.11
C LEU A 92 -7.97 13.27 -12.40
N ASN A 93 -6.75 13.62 -12.80
CA ASN A 93 -6.40 14.99 -13.23
C ASN A 93 -7.22 15.41 -14.46
N GLU A 94 -7.45 14.50 -15.42
CA GLU A 94 -8.32 14.75 -16.58
C GLU A 94 -9.79 15.00 -16.18
N LYS A 95 -10.19 14.55 -14.98
CA LYS A 95 -11.50 14.81 -14.36
C LYS A 95 -11.48 16.00 -13.39
N GLY A 96 -10.38 16.75 -13.32
CA GLY A 96 -10.24 17.98 -12.55
C GLY A 96 -9.80 17.80 -11.09
N TYR A 97 -9.40 16.60 -10.66
CA TYR A 97 -8.86 16.38 -9.31
C TYR A 97 -7.45 16.96 -9.17
N GLN A 98 -7.09 17.35 -7.95
CA GLN A 98 -5.74 17.78 -7.60
C GLN A 98 -5.03 16.70 -6.77
N ILE A 99 -3.95 16.14 -7.31
CA ILE A 99 -3.24 15.03 -6.68
C ILE A 99 -1.74 15.30 -6.69
N ASN A 100 -1.14 15.31 -5.50
CA ASN A 100 0.31 15.31 -5.34
C ASN A 100 0.86 13.90 -5.55
N LEU A 101 2.11 13.80 -6.00
CA LEU A 101 2.78 12.54 -6.28
C LEU A 101 3.93 12.33 -5.30
N TYR A 102 4.13 11.09 -4.87
CA TYR A 102 5.34 10.68 -4.19
C TYR A 102 5.75 9.26 -4.57
N ASP A 103 7.03 9.07 -4.84
CA ASP A 103 7.65 7.76 -5.00
C ASP A 103 9.15 7.86 -4.69
N PRO A 104 9.72 6.99 -3.85
CA PRO A 104 11.11 7.11 -3.41
C PRO A 104 12.15 7.02 -4.56
N PHE A 105 11.80 6.40 -5.69
CA PHE A 105 12.71 6.20 -6.82
C PHE A 105 12.41 7.10 -8.01
N PHE A 106 11.13 7.37 -8.28
CA PHE A 106 10.69 8.09 -9.49
C PHE A 106 10.20 9.52 -9.22
N TYR A 107 9.70 9.80 -8.02
CA TYR A 107 9.20 11.11 -7.59
C TYR A 107 9.68 11.42 -6.15
N PRO A 108 11.00 11.55 -5.91
CA PRO A 108 11.59 11.50 -4.57
C PRO A 108 11.44 12.79 -3.76
N SER A 109 10.81 13.83 -4.33
CA SER A 109 10.60 15.09 -3.63
C SER A 109 9.81 14.85 -2.33
N GLN A 110 10.25 15.51 -1.26
CA GLN A 110 9.56 15.47 0.03
C GLN A 110 8.51 16.59 0.17
N ASP A 111 8.23 17.34 -0.90
CA ASP A 111 7.27 18.44 -0.87
C ASP A 111 5.87 18.00 -0.46
N TYR A 112 5.51 16.74 -0.70
CA TYR A 112 4.24 16.15 -0.28
C TYR A 112 4.02 16.24 1.25
N LEU A 113 5.09 16.31 2.04
CA LEU A 113 5.03 16.46 3.50
C LEU A 113 4.54 17.84 3.97
N ASN A 114 4.51 18.83 3.08
CA ASN A 114 4.08 20.19 3.41
C ASN A 114 2.56 20.38 3.38
N TYR A 115 1.80 19.30 3.15
CA TYR A 115 0.35 19.34 2.94
C TYR A 115 -0.37 18.36 3.88
N ASN A 116 -1.67 18.61 4.08
CA ASN A 116 -2.60 17.64 4.65
C ASN A 116 -3.63 17.28 3.59
N TYR A 117 -3.93 15.99 3.47
CA TYR A 117 -4.72 15.43 2.37
C TYR A 117 -6.11 15.02 2.83
N ASP A 118 -7.09 15.23 1.95
CA ASP A 118 -8.45 14.73 2.12
C ASP A 118 -8.51 13.23 1.77
N PHE A 119 -7.68 12.78 0.84
CA PHE A 119 -7.48 11.37 0.57
C PHE A 119 -6.03 11.06 0.18
N ILE A 120 -5.56 9.88 0.56
CA ILE A 120 -4.30 9.30 0.11
C ILE A 120 -4.64 7.94 -0.48
N PHE A 121 -4.10 7.62 -1.65
CA PHE A 121 -4.22 6.30 -2.23
C PHE A 121 -2.85 5.69 -2.54
N SER A 122 -2.83 4.36 -2.54
CA SER A 122 -1.61 3.58 -2.78
C SER A 122 -2.00 2.26 -3.43
N CYS A 123 -1.40 1.95 -4.58
CA CYS A 123 -1.77 0.80 -5.41
C CYS A 123 -0.56 -0.08 -5.69
N GLU A 124 -0.54 -1.29 -5.11
CA GLU A 124 0.57 -2.24 -5.15
C GLU A 124 1.88 -1.64 -4.60
N VAL A 125 1.82 -1.18 -3.34
CA VAL A 125 2.91 -0.46 -2.66
C VAL A 125 3.10 -0.98 -1.24
N PHE A 126 1.99 -1.20 -0.51
CA PHE A 126 2.02 -1.55 0.91
C PHE A 126 2.80 -2.83 1.19
N GLU A 127 2.76 -3.79 0.28
CA GLU A 127 3.48 -5.06 0.34
C GLU A 127 5.02 -4.91 0.34
N HIS A 128 5.52 -3.75 -0.09
CA HIS A 128 6.93 -3.39 -0.12
C HIS A 128 7.38 -2.64 1.14
N PHE A 129 6.48 -2.34 2.07
CA PHE A 129 6.85 -1.63 3.29
C PHE A 129 7.74 -2.48 4.20
N TYR A 130 9.01 -2.10 4.30
CA TYR A 130 9.94 -2.65 5.29
C TYR A 130 9.50 -2.35 6.73
N ASN A 131 8.93 -1.16 6.96
CA ASN A 131 8.41 -0.74 8.27
C ASN A 131 7.00 -0.14 8.17
N PRO A 132 5.94 -0.98 8.08
CA PRO A 132 4.57 -0.51 7.94
C PRO A 132 4.12 0.38 9.10
N PHE A 133 4.62 0.18 10.33
CA PHE A 133 4.26 1.04 11.45
C PHE A 133 4.67 2.51 11.20
N GLN A 134 5.90 2.73 10.75
CA GLN A 134 6.41 4.07 10.44
C GLN A 134 5.68 4.68 9.24
N GLU A 135 5.46 3.89 8.19
CA GLU A 135 4.74 4.35 7.00
C GLU A 135 3.28 4.71 7.31
N LEU A 136 2.57 3.87 8.06
CA LEU A 136 1.19 4.17 8.50
C LEU A 136 1.14 5.37 9.43
N THR A 137 2.11 5.55 10.33
CA THR A 137 2.21 6.75 11.18
C THR A 137 2.32 8.02 10.32
N LYS A 138 3.18 7.99 9.31
CA LYS A 138 3.38 9.09 8.36
C LYS A 138 2.09 9.39 7.59
N LEU A 139 1.48 8.37 6.98
CA LEU A 139 0.24 8.50 6.20
C LEU A 139 -0.93 9.00 7.07
N TYR A 140 -1.07 8.50 8.30
CA TYR A 140 -2.08 8.95 9.25
C TYR A 140 -1.91 10.43 9.60
N ASN A 141 -0.68 10.90 9.80
CA ASN A 141 -0.40 12.30 10.12
C ASN A 141 -0.63 13.25 8.93
N LEU A 142 -0.44 12.77 7.71
CA LEU A 142 -0.72 13.52 6.49
C LEU A 142 -2.22 13.60 6.17
N LEU A 143 -3.03 12.69 6.70
CA LEU A 143 -4.48 12.75 6.51
C LEU A 143 -5.14 13.81 7.40
N LYS A 144 -6.08 14.56 6.83
CA LYS A 144 -7.04 15.35 7.61
C LYS A 144 -7.97 14.43 8.41
N THR A 145 -8.55 14.93 9.50
CA THR A 145 -9.67 14.25 10.17
C THR A 145 -10.81 14.08 9.17
N GLY A 146 -11.41 12.88 9.13
CA GLY A 146 -12.37 12.47 8.12
C GLY A 146 -11.74 12.04 6.79
N GLY A 147 -10.43 12.18 6.60
CA GLY A 147 -9.74 11.83 5.36
C GLY A 147 -9.63 10.31 5.11
N LEU A 148 -9.45 9.93 3.85
CA LEU A 148 -9.45 8.53 3.41
C LEU A 148 -8.06 8.00 3.06
N LEU A 149 -7.73 6.81 3.54
CA LEU A 149 -6.61 6.00 3.07
C LEU A 149 -7.14 4.84 2.21
N ILE A 150 -6.86 4.88 0.92
CA ILE A 150 -7.35 3.91 -0.08
C ILE A 150 -6.17 3.04 -0.52
N VAL A 151 -6.18 1.78 -0.12
CA VAL A 151 -5.08 0.85 -0.36
C VAL A 151 -5.54 -0.28 -1.26
N LYS A 152 -4.87 -0.45 -2.39
CA LYS A 152 -4.98 -1.64 -3.21
C LYS A 152 -3.70 -2.46 -3.08
N THR A 153 -3.85 -3.68 -2.58
CA THR A 153 -2.81 -4.72 -2.43
C THR A 153 -3.53 -6.06 -2.39
N HIS A 154 -2.82 -7.18 -2.48
CA HIS A 154 -3.45 -8.51 -2.36
C HIS A 154 -3.38 -9.04 -0.93
N LEU A 155 -4.53 -9.12 -0.25
CA LEU A 155 -4.60 -9.76 1.06
C LEU A 155 -4.47 -11.28 0.92
N TYR A 156 -3.59 -11.88 1.71
CA TYR A 156 -3.54 -13.33 1.82
C TYR A 156 -4.73 -13.85 2.62
N THR A 157 -5.44 -14.84 2.04
CA THR A 157 -6.70 -15.36 2.59
C THR A 157 -6.60 -16.81 3.09
N GLY A 158 -5.44 -17.45 2.99
CA GLY A 158 -5.25 -18.85 3.36
C GLY A 158 -5.86 -19.88 2.39
N LYS A 159 -6.56 -19.44 1.33
CA LYS A 159 -7.21 -20.35 0.35
C LYS A 159 -6.22 -21.19 -0.45
N THR A 160 -5.03 -20.65 -0.71
CA THR A 160 -3.91 -21.35 -1.34
C THR A 160 -2.79 -21.44 -0.32
N ASP A 161 -2.06 -22.55 -0.32
CA ASP A 161 -0.85 -22.68 0.48
C ASP A 161 0.10 -21.49 0.26
N PHE A 162 0.64 -20.94 1.35
CA PHE A 162 1.42 -19.72 1.29
C PHE A 162 2.65 -19.92 0.40
N VAL A 163 3.33 -21.07 0.45
CA VAL A 163 4.53 -21.36 -0.37
C VAL A 163 4.26 -21.26 -1.88
N ASN A 164 3.05 -21.63 -2.29
CA ASN A 164 2.66 -21.67 -3.69
C ASN A 164 1.91 -20.42 -4.16
N TRP A 165 1.55 -19.51 -3.25
CA TRP A 165 0.79 -18.33 -3.59
C TRP A 165 1.61 -17.38 -4.48
N TYR A 166 1.02 -16.93 -5.58
CA TYR A 166 1.78 -16.23 -6.63
C TYR A 166 2.30 -14.86 -6.16
N TYR A 167 1.57 -14.16 -5.30
CA TYR A 167 1.87 -12.79 -4.93
C TYR A 167 3.17 -12.67 -4.13
N ARG A 168 3.51 -13.66 -3.29
CA ARG A 168 4.79 -13.68 -2.56
C ARG A 168 6.02 -14.00 -3.42
N LYS A 169 5.83 -14.39 -4.70
CA LYS A 169 6.94 -14.77 -5.60
C LYS A 169 7.76 -13.55 -6.02
N ASP A 170 7.15 -12.36 -5.97
CA ASP A 170 7.91 -11.13 -6.12
C ASP A 170 8.85 -10.94 -4.92
N GLN A 171 10.14 -10.78 -5.20
CA GLN A 171 11.17 -10.69 -4.17
C GLN A 171 11.15 -9.35 -3.42
N THR A 172 10.46 -8.34 -3.95
CA THR A 172 10.25 -7.05 -3.27
C THR A 172 9.05 -7.06 -2.34
N HIS A 173 8.20 -8.11 -2.34
CA HIS A 173 7.09 -8.21 -1.40
C HIS A 173 7.63 -8.70 -0.06
N VAL A 174 7.74 -7.80 0.92
CA VAL A 174 8.38 -8.07 2.21
C VAL A 174 7.40 -8.14 3.37
N PHE A 175 6.19 -7.62 3.18
CA PHE A 175 5.15 -7.62 4.19
C PHE A 175 3.80 -7.95 3.56
N ILE A 176 3.31 -9.18 3.78
CA ILE A 176 2.02 -9.61 3.25
C ILE A 176 0.93 -9.40 4.29
N TYR A 177 -0.10 -8.65 3.89
CA TYR A 177 -1.24 -8.31 4.73
C TYR A 177 -2.33 -9.37 4.66
N THR A 178 -3.09 -9.48 5.74
CA THR A 178 -4.33 -10.26 5.82
C THR A 178 -5.49 -9.38 6.27
N PHE A 179 -6.71 -9.92 6.28
CA PHE A 179 -7.86 -9.26 6.89
C PHE A 179 -7.61 -8.90 8.36
N LYS A 180 -6.94 -9.78 9.11
CA LYS A 180 -6.61 -9.52 10.52
C LYS A 180 -5.60 -8.38 10.64
N THR A 181 -4.65 -8.27 9.71
CA THR A 181 -3.67 -7.18 9.70
C THR A 181 -4.36 -5.82 9.63
N PHE A 182 -5.31 -5.62 8.71
CA PHE A 182 -6.03 -4.35 8.60
C PHE A 182 -6.96 -4.05 9.78
N LYS A 183 -7.50 -5.08 10.45
CA LYS A 183 -8.22 -4.90 11.72
C LYS A 183 -7.29 -4.38 12.83
N VAL A 184 -6.06 -4.91 12.92
CA VAL A 184 -5.05 -4.41 13.86
C VAL A 184 -4.62 -2.99 13.52
N ILE A 185 -4.39 -2.68 12.23
CA ILE A 185 -4.08 -1.31 11.78
C ILE A 185 -5.19 -0.34 12.20
N SER A 186 -6.45 -0.69 11.95
CA SER A 186 -7.60 0.13 12.34
C SER A 186 -7.62 0.42 13.84
N GLN A 187 -7.46 -0.61 14.68
CA GLN A 187 -7.45 -0.46 16.13
C GLN A 187 -6.24 0.33 16.64
N GLN A 188 -5.06 0.08 16.09
CA GLN A 188 -3.79 0.65 16.55
C GLN A 188 -3.65 2.13 16.18
N PHE A 189 -4.15 2.54 15.02
CA PHE A 189 -4.04 3.91 14.52
C PHE A 189 -5.33 4.71 14.66
N GLY A 190 -6.45 4.10 15.07
CA GLY A 190 -7.73 4.78 15.21
C GLY A 190 -8.41 5.09 13.87
N PHE A 191 -8.25 4.21 12.87
CA PHE A 191 -9.02 4.29 11.64
C PHE A 191 -10.36 3.56 11.78
N GLU A 192 -11.42 4.08 11.15
CA GLU A 192 -12.61 3.31 10.81
C GLU A 192 -12.37 2.53 9.51
N ILE A 193 -12.83 1.28 9.44
CA ILE A 193 -12.77 0.47 8.20
C ILE A 193 -14.08 0.69 7.43
N GLU A 194 -14.03 1.45 6.34
CA GLU A 194 -15.20 1.65 5.47
C GLU A 194 -15.39 0.52 4.48
N HIS A 195 -14.28 -0.05 4.00
CA HIS A 195 -14.29 -1.15 3.04
C HIS A 195 -13.09 -2.04 3.28
N LEU A 196 -13.31 -3.36 3.25
CA LEU A 196 -12.26 -4.35 3.42
C LEU A 196 -12.58 -5.59 2.58
N SER A 197 -11.91 -5.68 1.43
CA SER A 197 -11.96 -6.85 0.54
C SER A 197 -10.56 -7.41 0.31
N GLU A 198 -10.48 -8.52 -0.43
CA GLU A 198 -9.20 -9.18 -0.75
C GLU A 198 -8.23 -8.29 -1.57
N ARG A 199 -8.74 -7.24 -2.23
CA ARG A 199 -7.96 -6.39 -3.16
C ARG A 199 -8.03 -4.89 -2.89
N LEU A 200 -8.95 -4.45 -2.04
CA LEU A 200 -9.17 -3.04 -1.77
C LEU A 200 -9.51 -2.86 -0.30
N VAL A 201 -8.83 -1.92 0.34
CA VAL A 201 -9.10 -1.48 1.70
C VAL A 201 -9.29 0.03 1.70
N ILE A 202 -10.33 0.50 2.35
CA ILE A 202 -10.59 1.93 2.55
C ILE A 202 -10.72 2.17 4.04
N LEU A 203 -9.85 3.01 4.57
CA LEU A 203 -9.82 3.41 5.97
C LEU A 203 -10.13 4.90 6.08
N ARG A 204 -10.95 5.30 7.06
CA ARG A 204 -11.23 6.71 7.37
C ARG A 204 -10.55 7.11 8.67
N LYS A 205 -9.83 8.23 8.65
CA LYS A 205 -9.27 8.84 9.87
C LYS A 205 -10.38 9.47 10.69
N MET A 206 -10.49 9.09 11.95
CA MET A 206 -11.48 9.63 12.90
C MET A 206 -11.04 10.94 13.55
#